data_AF-A0A5J4E6I6-F1
#
_entry.id   AF-A0A5J4E6I6-F1
#
_cell.length_a   1.000
_cell.length_b   1.000
_cell.length_c   1.000
_cell.angle_alpha   90.00
_cell.angle_beta   90.00
_cell.angle_gamma   90.00
#
_symmetry.space_group_name_H-M   'P 1'
#
loop_
_entity.id
_entity.type
_entity.pdbx_description
1 polymer ?
#
loop_
_entity_poly.entity_id
_entity_poly.type
_entity_poly.pdbx_seq_one_letter_code
_entity_poly.pdbx_strand_id
1 'polypeptide(L)'
;MKKSTKIIAVTVLALGVTSGVMAYGAHSAWKSSPEEKAEYLTEKITENLELDVTQQQNLKALSVTLLEVFQDVRSNRNEHREMVQQLLSEPTMDQVKVLQMVQQKTQLINDRAPQLIASLAGFLDSLDSEQKKELSEHMGEHMNRHQKHH
;
A
#
# COMPACT_ATOMS: atom_id res chain seq x y z
N MET A 1 19.04 -1.05 12.68
CA MET A 1 18.22 -0.56 11.55
C MET A 1 16.74 -0.74 11.92
N LYS A 2 15.96 0.35 11.95
CA LYS A 2 14.60 0.35 12.49
C LYS A 2 13.64 -0.32 11.49
N LYS A 3 12.90 -1.34 11.94
CA LYS A 3 11.97 -2.18 11.15
C LYS A 3 10.92 -1.35 10.38
N SER A 4 10.67 -0.12 10.81
CA SER A 4 9.80 0.87 10.17
C SER A 4 10.24 1.27 8.76
N THR A 5 11.53 1.23 8.43
CA THR A 5 12.03 1.64 7.10
C THR A 5 11.61 0.65 5.98
N LYS A 6 11.38 -0.62 6.32
CA LYS A 6 11.01 -1.66 5.33
C LYS A 6 9.52 -1.65 4.98
N ILE A 7 8.66 -1.25 5.93
CA ILE A 7 7.21 -1.15 5.71
C ILE A 7 6.86 0.09 4.86
N ILE A 8 7.67 1.14 4.95
CA ILE A 8 7.53 2.34 4.13
C ILE A 8 7.76 2.03 2.64
N ALA A 9 8.70 1.13 2.30
CA ALA A 9 8.97 0.78 0.90
C ALA A 9 7.75 0.17 0.18
N VAL A 10 6.99 -0.70 0.85
CA VAL A 10 5.76 -1.32 0.29
C VAL A 10 4.61 -0.31 0.19
N THR A 11 4.57 0.67 1.11
CA THR A 11 3.58 1.75 1.09
C THR A 11 3.87 2.75 -0.04
N VAL A 12 5.15 2.98 -0.37
CA VAL A 12 5.55 3.87 -1.47
C VAL A 12 5.34 3.24 -2.85
N LEU A 13 5.38 1.92 -2.99
CA LEU A 13 4.98 1.28 -4.26
C LEU A 13 3.47 1.31 -4.51
N ALA A 14 2.65 1.39 -3.45
CA ALA A 14 1.19 1.52 -3.55
C ALA A 14 0.69 2.99 -3.57
N LEU A 15 1.46 3.96 -3.04
CA LEU A 15 1.05 5.38 -2.91
C LEU A 15 2.01 6.39 -3.55
N GLY A 16 3.23 5.98 -3.91
CA GLY A 16 4.29 6.87 -4.40
C GLY A 16 4.12 7.32 -5.85
N VAL A 17 3.31 6.61 -6.64
CA VAL A 17 3.06 6.95 -8.05
C VAL A 17 1.83 7.87 -8.22
N THR A 18 1.03 8.13 -7.16
CA THR A 18 -0.30 8.78 -7.29
C THR A 18 -0.49 10.16 -6.68
N SER A 19 0.49 10.79 -6.03
CA SER A 19 0.23 12.10 -5.42
C SER A 19 0.29 13.29 -6.39
N GLY A 20 0.77 13.12 -7.62
CA GLY A 20 0.59 14.10 -8.71
C GLY A 20 -0.86 14.15 -9.25
N VAL A 21 -1.59 13.04 -9.15
CA VAL A 21 -2.97 12.91 -9.66
C VAL A 21 -4.01 13.33 -8.61
N MET A 22 -3.69 13.24 -7.32
CA MET A 22 -4.58 13.68 -6.24
C MET A 22 -4.90 15.18 -6.28
N ALA A 23 -4.13 16.01 -6.99
CA ALA A 23 -4.39 17.44 -7.13
C ALA A 23 -5.29 17.83 -8.32
N TYR A 24 -5.37 17.00 -9.38
CA TYR A 24 -6.11 17.35 -10.62
C TYR A 24 -7.38 16.52 -10.88
N GLY A 25 -7.62 15.42 -10.14
CA GLY A 25 -8.79 14.52 -10.33
C GLY A 25 -9.67 14.28 -9.10
N ALA A 26 -9.57 15.15 -8.09
CA ALA A 26 -10.01 14.91 -6.71
C ALA A 26 -11.50 14.58 -6.48
N HIS A 27 -12.39 14.73 -7.48
CA HIS A 27 -13.82 14.44 -7.27
C HIS A 27 -14.26 13.01 -7.68
N SER A 28 -13.52 12.33 -8.57
CA SER A 28 -13.88 10.98 -9.06
C SER A 28 -13.14 9.87 -8.29
N ALA A 29 -11.82 10.02 -8.11
CA ALA A 29 -10.98 9.01 -7.46
C ALA A 29 -11.28 8.81 -5.95
N TRP A 30 -11.96 9.74 -5.30
CA TRP A 30 -12.33 9.59 -3.89
C TRP A 30 -13.44 8.55 -3.66
N LYS A 31 -14.24 8.26 -4.71
CA LYS A 31 -15.36 7.29 -4.66
C LYS A 31 -15.03 5.94 -5.31
N SER A 32 -13.87 5.79 -5.92
CA SER A 32 -13.48 4.55 -6.62
C SER A 32 -13.20 3.38 -5.66
N SER A 33 -13.49 2.16 -6.12
CA SER A 33 -13.19 0.93 -5.40
C SER A 33 -11.66 0.72 -5.25
N PRO A 34 -11.20 -0.07 -4.27
CA PRO A 34 -9.78 -0.47 -4.18
C PRO A 34 -9.25 -1.05 -5.50
N GLU A 35 -10.07 -1.84 -6.19
CA GLU A 35 -9.74 -2.51 -7.44
C GLU A 35 -9.52 -1.51 -8.57
N GLU A 36 -10.44 -0.55 -8.74
CA GLU A 36 -10.32 0.53 -9.74
C GLU A 36 -9.07 1.38 -9.52
N LYS A 37 -8.72 1.63 -8.25
CA LYS A 37 -7.50 2.38 -7.91
C LYS A 37 -6.24 1.60 -8.26
N ALA A 38 -6.25 0.29 -8.01
CA ALA A 38 -5.12 -0.58 -8.31
C ALA A 38 -4.93 -0.75 -9.82
N GLU A 39 -6.01 -0.83 -10.59
CA GLU A 39 -5.97 -0.84 -12.06
C GLU A 39 -5.39 0.47 -12.61
N TYR A 40 -5.92 1.62 -12.16
CA TYR A 40 -5.41 2.93 -12.55
C TYR A 40 -3.92 3.11 -12.23
N LEU A 41 -3.50 2.67 -11.03
CA LEU A 41 -2.10 2.68 -10.63
C LEU A 41 -1.22 1.81 -11.54
N THR A 42 -1.69 0.60 -11.85
CA THR A 42 -0.98 -0.35 -12.70
C THR A 42 -0.79 0.19 -14.11
N GLU A 43 -1.83 0.82 -14.67
CA GLU A 43 -1.79 1.50 -15.97
C GLU A 43 -0.75 2.63 -15.97
N LYS A 44 -0.77 3.49 -14.94
CA LYS A 44 0.19 4.61 -14.85
C LYS A 44 1.64 4.16 -14.71
N ILE A 45 1.90 3.14 -13.91
CA ILE A 45 3.26 2.58 -13.79
C ILE A 45 3.71 1.96 -15.11
N THR A 46 2.81 1.27 -15.80
CA THR A 46 3.07 0.67 -17.11
C THR A 46 3.44 1.72 -18.15
N GLU A 47 2.68 2.81 -18.22
CA GLU A 47 2.95 3.93 -19.13
C GLU A 47 4.26 4.65 -18.78
N ASN A 48 4.48 4.97 -17.51
CA ASN A 48 5.63 5.77 -17.09
C ASN A 48 6.94 5.02 -17.26
N LEU A 49 7.00 3.74 -16.90
CA LEU A 49 8.22 2.94 -16.99
C LEU A 49 8.36 2.18 -18.31
N GLU A 50 7.44 2.42 -19.26
CA GLU A 50 7.37 1.74 -20.55
C GLU A 50 7.50 0.21 -20.42
N LEU A 51 6.72 -0.37 -19.49
CA LEU A 51 6.90 -1.77 -19.10
C LEU A 51 6.62 -2.74 -20.26
N ASP A 52 7.45 -3.77 -20.39
CA ASP A 52 7.19 -4.87 -21.31
C ASP A 52 6.07 -5.81 -20.81
N VAL A 53 5.68 -6.77 -21.65
CA VAL A 53 4.61 -7.72 -21.34
C VAL A 53 4.89 -8.53 -20.05
N THR A 54 6.13 -8.94 -19.82
CA THR A 54 6.51 -9.74 -18.65
C THR A 54 6.52 -8.88 -17.38
N GLN A 55 7.05 -7.66 -17.47
CA GLN A 55 7.06 -6.69 -16.38
C GLN A 55 5.64 -6.27 -15.97
N GLN A 56 4.74 -6.07 -16.94
CA GLN A 56 3.32 -5.79 -16.69
C GLN A 56 2.63 -6.96 -15.97
N GLN A 57 2.93 -8.20 -16.35
CA GLN A 57 2.40 -9.39 -15.66
C GLN A 57 2.87 -9.45 -14.20
N ASN A 58 4.15 -9.16 -13.95
CA ASN A 58 4.71 -9.13 -12.60
C ASN A 58 4.09 -8.00 -11.76
N LEU A 59 3.89 -6.82 -12.35
CA LEU A 59 3.21 -5.70 -11.71
C LEU A 59 1.76 -6.04 -11.37
N LYS A 60 1.03 -6.71 -12.28
CA LYS A 60 -0.33 -7.18 -12.03
C LYS A 60 -0.39 -8.20 -10.90
N ALA A 61 0.53 -9.15 -10.84
CA ALA A 61 0.62 -10.11 -9.75
C ALA A 61 0.87 -9.43 -8.40
N LEU A 62 1.75 -8.42 -8.37
CA LEU A 62 1.96 -7.58 -7.19
C LEU A 62 0.68 -6.82 -6.79
N SER A 63 -0.02 -6.22 -7.75
CA SER A 63 -1.28 -5.50 -7.53
C SER A 63 -2.37 -6.39 -6.93
N VAL A 64 -2.57 -7.60 -7.47
CA VAL A 64 -3.50 -8.59 -6.92
C VAL A 64 -3.14 -8.97 -5.49
N THR A 65 -1.86 -9.28 -5.23
CA THR A 65 -1.38 -9.63 -3.88
C THR A 65 -1.64 -8.49 -2.88
N LEU A 66 -1.43 -7.23 -3.30
CA LEU A 66 -1.72 -6.06 -2.47
C LEU A 66 -3.21 -5.91 -2.17
N LEU A 67 -4.07 -6.09 -3.18
CA LEU A 67 -5.52 -6.03 -3.01
C LEU A 67 -6.03 -7.08 -2.03
N GLU A 68 -5.55 -8.32 -2.11
CA GLU A 68 -5.89 -9.39 -1.17
C GLU A 68 -5.54 -9.00 0.28
N VAL A 69 -4.33 -8.48 0.50
CA VAL A 69 -3.91 -8.02 1.83
C VAL A 69 -4.76 -6.84 2.30
N PHE A 70 -5.09 -5.89 1.42
CA PHE A 70 -5.98 -4.78 1.78
C PHE A 70 -7.39 -5.24 2.10
N GLN A 71 -7.94 -6.21 1.36
CA GLN A 71 -9.26 -6.78 1.63
C GLN A 71 -9.28 -7.51 2.98
N ASP A 72 -8.26 -8.31 3.30
CA ASP A 72 -8.12 -8.98 4.61
C ASP A 72 -8.00 -7.99 5.77
N VAL A 73 -7.30 -6.87 5.56
CA VAL A 73 -7.21 -5.81 6.57
C VAL A 73 -8.52 -5.03 6.67
N ARG A 74 -9.25 -4.86 5.56
CA ARG A 74 -10.49 -4.08 5.47
C ARG A 74 -11.74 -4.84 5.88
N SER A 75 -11.81 -6.16 5.72
CA SER A 75 -12.93 -6.97 6.24
C SER A 75 -13.11 -6.76 7.76
N ASN A 76 -12.02 -6.43 8.46
CA ASN A 76 -11.99 -6.08 9.88
C ASN A 76 -12.39 -4.61 10.20
N ARG A 77 -12.73 -3.76 9.23
CA ARG A 77 -13.01 -2.32 9.48
C ARG A 77 -14.31 -2.07 10.24
N ASN A 78 -15.36 -2.85 9.98
CA ASN A 78 -16.62 -2.76 10.73
C ASN A 78 -16.38 -3.16 12.19
N GLU A 79 -15.61 -4.23 12.38
CA GLU A 79 -15.17 -4.72 13.68
C GLU A 79 -14.34 -3.65 14.45
N HIS A 80 -13.54 -2.84 13.76
CA HIS A 80 -12.81 -1.73 14.40
C HIS A 80 -13.71 -0.60 14.85
N ARG A 81 -14.72 -0.24 14.06
CA ARG A 81 -15.65 0.83 14.44
C ARG A 81 -16.47 0.41 15.64
N GLU A 82 -17.01 -0.81 15.61
CA GLU A 82 -17.76 -1.40 16.72
C GLU A 82 -16.89 -1.52 17.97
N MET A 83 -15.62 -1.90 17.81
CA MET A 83 -14.68 -1.98 18.91
C MET A 83 -14.33 -0.61 19.50
N VAL A 84 -14.03 0.40 18.68
CA VAL A 84 -13.76 1.75 19.20
C VAL A 84 -14.99 2.28 19.93
N GLN A 85 -16.20 2.03 19.41
CA GLN A 85 -17.43 2.36 20.10
C GLN A 85 -17.56 1.62 21.44
N GLN A 86 -17.20 0.33 21.49
CA GLN A 86 -17.19 -0.45 22.73
C GLN A 86 -16.17 0.07 23.75
N LEU A 87 -14.93 0.35 23.33
CA LEU A 87 -13.89 0.91 24.21
C LEU A 87 -14.28 2.28 24.79
N LEU A 88 -15.01 3.09 24.01
CA LEU A 88 -15.53 4.38 24.46
C LEU A 88 -16.77 4.27 25.35
N SER A 89 -17.48 3.14 25.29
CA SER A 89 -18.69 2.90 26.07
C SER A 89 -18.40 2.29 27.45
N GLU A 90 -17.21 1.71 27.63
CA GLU A 90 -16.79 1.11 28.90
C GLU A 90 -16.17 2.16 29.84
N PRO A 91 -16.44 2.10 31.17
CA PRO A 91 -15.86 3.04 32.14
C PRO A 91 -14.33 3.01 32.21
N THR A 92 -13.75 1.87 31.85
CA THR A 92 -12.30 1.64 31.80
C THR A 92 -11.99 0.79 30.57
N MET A 93 -10.90 1.11 29.88
CA MET A 93 -10.45 0.37 28.71
C MET A 93 -9.98 -1.05 29.08
N ASP A 94 -10.53 -2.08 28.45
CA ASP A 94 -9.99 -3.44 28.49
C ASP A 94 -8.67 -3.53 27.71
N GLN A 95 -7.56 -3.36 28.43
CA GLN A 95 -6.21 -3.38 27.87
C GLN A 95 -5.84 -4.74 27.26
N VAL A 96 -6.36 -5.84 27.80
CA VAL A 96 -6.07 -7.20 27.31
C VAL A 96 -6.69 -7.40 25.94
N LYS A 97 -7.95 -7.00 25.79
CA LYS A 97 -8.66 -7.04 24.51
C LYS A 97 -7.97 -6.18 23.44
N VAL A 98 -7.58 -4.96 23.79
CA VAL A 98 -6.83 -4.08 22.86
C VAL A 98 -5.51 -4.73 22.42
N LEU A 99 -4.76 -5.31 23.36
CA LEU A 99 -3.49 -5.98 23.06
C LEU A 99 -3.68 -7.18 22.13
N GLN A 100 -4.69 -8.02 22.38
CA GLN A 100 -5.02 -9.17 21.53
C GLN A 100 -5.31 -8.74 20.09
N MET A 101 -6.02 -7.62 19.89
CA MET A 101 -6.31 -7.11 18.54
C MET A 101 -5.08 -6.60 17.81
N VAL A 102 -4.18 -5.90 18.53
CA VAL A 102 -2.89 -5.49 17.96
C VAL A 102 -2.08 -6.71 17.55
N GLN A 103 -2.08 -7.77 18.36
CA GLN A 103 -1.41 -9.02 18.06
C GLN A 103 -2.01 -9.71 16.84
N GLN A 104 -3.35 -9.83 16.74
CA GLN A 104 -4.04 -10.39 15.57
C GLN A 104 -3.68 -9.65 14.28
N LYS A 105 -3.68 -8.31 14.30
CA LYS A 105 -3.25 -7.50 13.14
C LYS A 105 -1.80 -7.71 12.77
N THR A 106 -0.93 -7.75 13.78
CA THR A 106 0.49 -7.98 13.59
C THR A 106 0.74 -9.35 12.98
N GLN A 107 0.00 -10.37 13.44
CA GLN A 107 0.05 -11.72 12.91
C GLN A 107 -0.44 -11.77 11.46
N LEU A 108 -1.58 -11.16 11.13
CA LEU A 108 -2.07 -11.05 9.76
C LEU A 108 -1.02 -10.45 8.82
N ILE A 109 -0.37 -9.36 9.23
CA ILE A 109 0.70 -8.73 8.45
C ILE A 109 1.90 -9.68 8.31
N ASN A 110 2.33 -10.33 9.40
CA ASN A 110 3.45 -11.27 9.38
C ASN A 110 3.18 -12.47 8.46
N ASP A 111 1.95 -12.97 8.44
CA ASP A 111 1.56 -14.12 7.62
C ASP A 111 1.53 -13.77 6.13
N ARG A 112 1.15 -12.52 5.80
CA ARG A 112 1.09 -12.02 4.41
C ARG A 112 2.41 -11.44 3.90
N ALA A 113 3.30 -11.03 4.78
CA ALA A 113 4.56 -10.36 4.42
C ALA A 113 5.43 -11.19 3.45
N PRO A 114 5.63 -12.51 3.60
CA PRO A 114 6.44 -13.29 2.67
C PRO A 114 5.92 -13.24 1.23
N GLN A 115 4.61 -13.37 1.04
CA GLN A 115 3.99 -13.33 -0.29
C GLN A 115 4.13 -11.94 -0.93
N LEU A 116 3.89 -10.88 -0.16
CA LEU A 116 4.09 -9.50 -0.64
C LEU A 116 5.54 -9.23 -1.04
N ILE A 117 6.50 -9.68 -0.24
CA ILE A 117 7.94 -9.53 -0.52
C ILE A 117 8.31 -10.31 -1.79
N ALA A 118 7.78 -11.51 -1.97
CA ALA A 118 8.05 -12.33 -3.15
C ALA A 118 7.49 -11.69 -4.43
N SER A 119 6.23 -11.26 -4.44
CA SER A 119 5.63 -10.57 -5.58
C SER A 119 6.34 -9.25 -5.89
N LEU A 120 6.77 -8.52 -4.85
CA LEU A 120 7.53 -7.29 -5.02
C LEU A 120 8.91 -7.55 -5.64
N ALA A 121 9.62 -8.56 -5.15
CA ALA A 121 10.90 -8.97 -5.72
C ALA A 121 10.72 -9.35 -7.19
N GLY A 122 9.70 -10.14 -7.54
CA GLY A 122 9.40 -10.51 -8.92
C GLY A 122 9.21 -9.30 -9.86
N PHE A 123 8.53 -8.25 -9.39
CA PHE A 123 8.40 -7.01 -10.16
C PHE A 123 9.74 -6.26 -10.25
N LEU A 124 10.36 -5.94 -9.12
CA LEU A 124 11.59 -5.14 -9.11
C LEU A 124 12.74 -5.83 -9.84
N ASP A 125 12.90 -7.14 -9.70
CA ASP A 125 13.96 -7.89 -10.36
C ASP A 125 13.75 -7.98 -11.88
N SER A 126 12.50 -7.82 -12.35
CA SER A 126 12.19 -7.76 -13.79
C SER A 126 12.48 -6.41 -14.44
N LEU A 127 12.65 -5.34 -13.65
CA LEU A 127 12.99 -4.01 -14.18
C LEU A 127 14.48 -3.90 -14.49
N ASP A 128 14.80 -3.21 -15.59
CA ASP A 128 16.17 -2.85 -15.93
C ASP A 128 16.70 -1.68 -15.08
N SER A 129 17.95 -1.28 -15.33
CA SER A 129 18.60 -0.21 -14.58
C SER A 129 17.99 1.18 -14.82
N GLU A 130 17.48 1.44 -16.02
CA GLU A 130 16.89 2.73 -16.38
C GLU A 130 15.52 2.88 -15.73
N GLN A 131 14.67 1.86 -15.85
CA GLN A 131 13.36 1.78 -15.20
C GLN A 131 13.46 1.85 -13.68
N LYS A 132 14.48 1.21 -13.07
CA LYS A 132 14.75 1.32 -11.62
C LYS A 132 15.14 2.72 -11.20
N LYS A 133 15.95 3.40 -12.01
CA LYS A 133 16.38 4.78 -11.75
C LYS A 133 15.18 5.72 -11.84
N GLU A 134 14.37 5.60 -12.89
CA GLU A 134 13.16 6.39 -13.07
C GLU A 134 12.17 6.18 -11.92
N LEU A 135 11.93 4.92 -11.53
CA LEU A 135 11.11 4.61 -10.36
C LEU A 135 11.63 5.28 -9.09
N SER A 136 12.95 5.26 -8.86
CA SER A 136 13.58 5.90 -7.71
C SER A 136 13.47 7.43 -7.73
N GLU A 137 13.59 8.05 -8.91
CA GLU A 137 13.48 9.51 -9.08
C GLU A 137 12.05 9.97 -8.77
N HIS A 138 11.05 9.28 -9.31
CA HIS A 138 9.65 9.52 -8.99
C HIS A 138 9.35 9.41 -7.49
N MET A 139 9.93 8.43 -6.81
CA MET A 139 9.82 8.29 -5.35
C MET A 139 10.49 9.47 -4.60
N GLY A 140 11.66 9.90 -5.05
CA GLY A 140 12.45 10.96 -4.42
C GLY A 140 11.81 12.35 -4.54
N GLU A 141 11.25 12.68 -5.71
CA GLU A 141 10.57 13.96 -5.94
C GLU A 141 9.37 14.17 -5.01
N HIS A 142 8.62 13.11 -4.72
CA HIS A 142 7.42 13.17 -3.88
C HIS A 142 7.73 13.28 -2.39
N MET A 143 8.81 12.65 -1.90
CA MET A 143 9.23 12.78 -0.50
C MET A 143 9.66 14.23 -0.18
N ASN A 144 10.31 14.89 -1.14
CA ASN A 144 10.71 16.30 -1.02
C ASN A 144 9.52 17.28 -1.08
N ARG A 145 8.44 16.95 -1.80
CA ARG A 145 7.21 17.78 -1.83
C ARG A 145 6.45 17.76 -0.50
N HIS A 146 6.39 16.61 0.18
CA HIS A 146 5.76 16.52 1.50
C HIS A 146 6.53 17.26 2.60
N GLN A 147 7.85 17.35 2.51
CA GLN A 147 8.67 18.12 3.45
C GLN A 147 8.47 19.65 3.34
N LYS A 148 8.01 20.17 2.21
CA LYS A 148 7.77 21.61 2.02
C LYS A 148 6.44 22.12 2.58
N HIS A 149 5.57 21.22 3.04
CA HIS A 149 4.25 21.55 3.60
C HIS A 149 4.17 21.35 5.13
N HIS A 150 5.31 21.21 5.80
CA HIS A 150 5.48 21.28 7.25
C HIS A 150 6.39 22.45 7.62
#